data_AF-A0A4Q4CQA8-F1
#
_entry.id   AF-A0A4Q4CQA8-F1
#
_cell.length_a   1.000
_cell.length_b   1.000
_cell.length_c   1.000
_cell.angle_alpha   90.00
_cell.angle_beta   90.00
_cell.angle_gamma   90.00
#
_symmetry.space_group_name_H-M   'P 1'
#
loop_
_entity.id
_entity.type
_entity.pdbx_description
1 polymer ?
#
loop_
_entity_poly.entity_id
_entity_poly.type
_entity_poly.pdbx_seq_one_letter_code
_entity_poly.pdbx_strand_id
1 'polypeptide(L)'
;MSEERYYADDVPETHQPYVAAADRYQHLDYRRVGTSGLLLPPISLGLWWNFGDDRPFETQREVLRHAFDRGITHFDLANNYGPPYGSAEENFGRMMRTDFKPYRHELVLSSKAGWDMYPGPYGKLGSRKYLLNSLDESL
;
A
#
# COMPACT_ATOMS: atom_id res chain seq x y z
N MET A 1 22.78 -46.73 15.12
CA MET A 1 23.38 -45.39 15.17
C MET A 1 22.68 -44.57 14.12
N SER A 2 21.72 -43.72 14.52
CA SER A 2 21.06 -42.80 13.59
C SER A 2 22.08 -41.76 13.17
N GLU A 3 22.34 -41.65 11.86
CA GLU A 3 23.16 -40.56 11.31
C GLU A 3 22.47 -39.23 11.60
N GLU A 4 23.05 -38.46 12.53
CA GLU A 4 22.61 -37.11 12.81
C GLU A 4 22.93 -36.24 11.58
N ARG A 5 21.91 -35.69 10.93
CA ARG A 5 22.10 -34.79 9.79
C ARG A 5 22.65 -33.45 10.28
N TYR A 6 23.76 -33.00 9.70
CA TYR A 6 24.40 -31.70 10.00
C TYR A 6 23.74 -30.50 9.32
N TYR A 7 22.56 -30.66 8.72
CA TYR A 7 21.84 -29.60 8.03
C TYR A 7 20.35 -29.70 8.33
N ALA A 8 19.68 -28.54 8.35
CA ALA A 8 18.24 -28.46 8.52
C ALA A 8 17.53 -29.00 7.27
N ASP A 9 16.37 -29.61 7.46
CA ASP A 9 15.43 -29.89 6.36
C ASP A 9 15.00 -28.57 5.69
N ASP A 10 14.41 -28.63 4.49
CA ASP A 10 14.03 -27.49 3.65
C ASP A 10 13.43 -26.32 4.45
N VAL A 11 14.27 -25.33 4.76
CA VAL A 11 13.83 -24.07 5.35
C VAL A 11 13.33 -23.22 4.18
N PRO A 12 12.10 -22.69 4.24
CA PRO A 12 11.62 -21.76 3.22
C PRO A 12 12.64 -20.65 3.00
N GLU A 13 12.97 -20.36 1.74
CA GLU A 13 13.97 -19.35 1.43
C GLU A 13 13.41 -17.95 1.69
N THR A 14 13.49 -17.51 2.95
CA THR A 14 12.93 -16.25 3.44
C THR A 14 13.69 -15.01 2.97
N HIS A 15 14.84 -15.19 2.33
CA HIS A 15 15.67 -14.11 1.80
C HIS A 15 15.26 -13.65 0.41
N GLN A 16 14.38 -14.39 -0.30
CA GLN A 16 13.96 -13.94 -1.62
C GLN A 16 13.02 -12.73 -1.50
N PRO A 17 13.31 -11.63 -2.21
CA PRO A 17 12.40 -10.50 -2.26
C PRO A 17 11.07 -10.92 -2.89
N TYR A 18 9.99 -10.21 -2.56
CA TYR A 18 8.69 -10.46 -3.17
C TYR A 18 8.75 -10.36 -4.70
N VAL A 19 8.31 -11.42 -5.37
CA VAL A 19 8.13 -11.48 -6.82
C VAL A 19 6.64 -11.49 -7.12
N ALA A 20 6.15 -10.45 -7.79
CA ALA A 20 4.74 -10.34 -8.14
C ALA A 20 4.36 -11.38 -9.21
N ALA A 21 3.13 -11.90 -9.13
CA ALA A 21 2.62 -12.92 -10.05
C ALA A 21 2.78 -12.48 -11.50
N ALA A 22 3.38 -13.34 -12.34
CA ALA A 22 3.71 -13.02 -13.73
C ALA A 22 2.46 -12.79 -14.60
N ASP A 23 1.33 -13.37 -14.19
CA ASP A 23 0.03 -13.28 -14.87
C ASP A 23 -0.88 -12.18 -14.30
N ARG A 24 -0.40 -11.35 -13.36
CA ARG A 24 -1.23 -10.37 -12.62
C ARG A 24 -2.10 -9.46 -13.49
N TYR A 25 -1.63 -9.14 -14.69
CA TYR A 25 -2.31 -8.26 -15.66
C TYR A 25 -3.38 -8.96 -16.50
N GLN A 26 -3.53 -10.27 -16.40
CA GLN A 26 -4.47 -11.07 -17.19
C GLN A 26 -5.80 -11.31 -16.43
N HIS A 27 -5.84 -10.98 -15.14
CA HIS A 27 -6.98 -11.27 -14.27
C HIS A 27 -8.12 -10.27 -14.34
N LEU A 28 -7.86 -9.03 -14.78
CA LEU A 28 -8.80 -7.91 -14.73
C LEU A 28 -8.81 -7.09 -16.02
N ASP A 29 -10.01 -6.63 -16.41
CA ASP A 29 -10.18 -5.65 -17.49
C ASP A 29 -10.08 -4.22 -16.95
N TYR A 30 -8.94 -3.57 -17.20
CA TYR A 30 -8.69 -2.19 -16.77
C TYR A 30 -9.63 -1.20 -17.48
N ARG A 31 -10.09 -0.19 -16.74
CA ARG A 31 -11.09 0.80 -17.19
C ARG A 31 -10.50 2.19 -17.26
N ARG A 32 -10.84 2.92 -18.31
CA ARG A 32 -10.41 4.30 -18.51
C ARG A 32 -11.12 5.24 -17.53
N VAL A 33 -10.36 6.13 -16.91
CA VAL A 33 -10.91 7.19 -16.06
C VAL A 33 -11.41 8.33 -16.94
N GLY A 34 -12.72 8.36 -17.17
CA GLY A 34 -13.36 9.37 -18.02
C GLY A 34 -12.73 9.39 -19.43
N THR A 35 -12.34 10.58 -19.89
CA THR A 35 -11.67 10.78 -21.19
C THR A 35 -10.14 10.83 -21.08
N SER A 36 -9.57 10.49 -19.92
CA SER A 36 -8.12 10.58 -19.70
C SER A 36 -7.33 9.41 -20.30
N GLY A 37 -6.01 9.50 -20.27
CA GLY A 37 -5.11 8.39 -20.58
C GLY A 37 -4.98 7.34 -19.46
N LEU A 38 -5.46 7.63 -18.25
CA LEU A 38 -5.29 6.80 -17.07
C LEU A 38 -6.25 5.60 -17.10
N LEU A 39 -5.70 4.41 -16.82
CA LEU A 39 -6.45 3.18 -16.64
C LEU A 39 -6.39 2.77 -15.16
N LEU A 40 -7.52 2.36 -14.59
CA LEU A 40 -7.61 1.80 -13.23
C LEU A 40 -8.17 0.38 -13.27
N PRO A 41 -7.83 -0.47 -12.29
CA PRO A 41 -8.48 -1.75 -12.14
C PRO A 41 -9.98 -1.54 -11.85
N PRO A 42 -10.87 -2.46 -12.25
CA PRO A 42 -12.29 -2.37 -11.93
C PRO A 42 -12.57 -2.43 -10.42
N ILE A 43 -11.61 -2.92 -9.63
CA ILE A 43 -11.60 -2.95 -8.17
C ILE A 43 -10.29 -2.29 -7.71
N SER A 44 -10.39 -1.28 -6.85
CA SER A 44 -9.23 -0.65 -6.18
C SER A 44 -9.23 -1.00 -4.70
N LEU A 45 -8.06 -0.97 -4.04
CA LEU A 45 -7.96 -1.24 -2.62
C LEU A 45 -7.82 0.06 -1.83
N GLY A 46 -8.78 0.34 -0.95
CA GLY A 46 -8.70 1.46 0.00
C GLY A 46 -8.09 1.04 1.32
N LEU A 47 -7.21 1.89 1.87
CA LEU A 47 -6.45 1.62 3.11
C LEU A 47 -7.05 2.31 4.34
N TRP A 48 -8.34 2.70 4.29
CA TRP A 48 -8.99 3.43 5.39
C TRP A 48 -8.94 2.67 6.71
N TRP A 49 -9.22 1.36 6.66
CA TRP A 49 -9.19 0.46 7.80
C TRP A 49 -8.25 -0.70 7.54
N ASN A 50 -7.71 -1.24 8.63
CA ASN A 50 -6.82 -2.41 8.69
C ASN A 50 -5.36 -2.18 8.32
N PHE A 51 -4.95 -0.95 8.03
CA PHE A 51 -3.58 -0.60 7.69
C PHE A 51 -2.92 0.31 8.76
N GLY A 52 -3.59 0.47 9.91
CA GLY A 52 -3.05 1.17 11.05
C GLY A 52 -2.06 0.34 11.87
N ASP A 53 -1.42 0.97 12.86
CA ASP A 53 -0.53 0.28 13.81
C ASP A 53 -1.29 -0.62 14.79
N ASP A 54 -2.62 -0.52 14.80
CA ASP A 54 -3.53 -1.43 15.50
C ASP A 54 -3.69 -2.79 14.80
N ARG A 55 -2.99 -3.02 13.68
CA ARG A 55 -2.95 -4.28 12.95
C ARG A 55 -1.53 -4.78 12.72
N PRO A 56 -1.28 -6.10 12.82
CA PRO A 56 0.02 -6.67 12.48
C PRO A 56 0.42 -6.34 11.04
N PHE A 57 1.65 -5.84 10.87
CA PHE A 57 2.17 -5.45 9.56
C PHE A 57 2.16 -6.60 8.55
N GLU A 58 2.44 -7.84 8.98
CA GLU A 58 2.45 -9.00 8.07
C GLU A 58 1.08 -9.26 7.45
N THR A 59 -0.02 -9.09 8.19
CA THR A 59 -1.38 -9.21 7.64
C THR A 59 -1.65 -8.12 6.59
N GLN A 60 -1.19 -6.89 6.84
CA GLN A 60 -1.30 -5.80 5.87
C GLN A 60 -0.53 -6.13 4.58
N ARG A 61 0.69 -6.65 4.74
CA ARG A 61 1.59 -7.07 3.66
C ARG A 61 0.97 -8.18 2.81
N GLU A 62 0.40 -9.20 3.42
CA GLU A 62 -0.29 -10.30 2.74
C GLU A 62 -1.44 -9.78 1.86
N VAL A 63 -2.27 -8.88 2.41
CA VAL A 63 -3.39 -8.28 1.66
C VAL A 63 -2.90 -7.47 0.47
N LEU A 64 -1.86 -6.65 0.66
CA LEU A 64 -1.29 -5.81 -0.42
C LEU A 64 -0.70 -6.66 -1.54
N ARG A 65 0.11 -7.68 -1.21
CA ARG A 65 0.68 -8.62 -2.19
C ARG A 65 -0.41 -9.34 -2.95
N HIS A 66 -1.40 -9.88 -2.23
CA HIS A 66 -2.52 -10.58 -2.86
C HIS A 66 -3.28 -9.67 -3.82
N ALA A 67 -3.57 -8.42 -3.42
CA ALA A 67 -4.23 -7.45 -4.30
C ALA A 67 -3.43 -7.23 -5.60
N PHE A 68 -2.12 -7.01 -5.48
CA PHE A 68 -1.25 -6.76 -6.64
C PHE A 68 -1.10 -7.99 -7.54
N ASP A 69 -0.96 -9.19 -6.96
CA ASP A 69 -0.91 -10.46 -7.69
C ASP A 69 -2.21 -10.73 -8.47
N ARG A 70 -3.33 -10.16 -8.03
CA ARG A 70 -4.64 -10.26 -8.69
C ARG A 70 -4.92 -9.10 -9.65
N GLY A 71 -3.95 -8.22 -9.89
CA GLY A 71 -4.04 -7.13 -10.87
C GLY A 71 -4.58 -5.80 -10.33
N ILE A 72 -4.80 -5.68 -9.02
CA ILE A 72 -5.16 -4.39 -8.41
C ILE A 72 -3.91 -3.50 -8.40
N THR A 73 -3.90 -2.49 -9.26
CA THR A 73 -2.80 -1.52 -9.40
C THR A 73 -3.08 -0.17 -8.73
N HIS A 74 -4.26 0.02 -8.14
CA HIS A 74 -4.63 1.26 -7.45
C HIS A 74 -4.83 1.04 -5.96
N PHE A 75 -4.02 1.74 -5.18
CA PHE A 75 -4.10 1.81 -3.72
C PHE A 75 -4.49 3.23 -3.29
N ASP A 76 -5.58 3.33 -2.53
CA ASP A 76 -6.17 4.59 -2.08
C ASP A 76 -5.90 4.84 -0.60
N LEU A 77 -5.25 5.97 -0.28
CA LEU A 77 -4.87 6.39 1.07
C LEU A 77 -5.44 7.78 1.39
N ALA A 78 -5.32 8.21 2.63
CA ALA A 78 -5.48 9.60 3.04
C ALA A 78 -4.61 9.86 4.27
N ASN A 79 -4.27 11.12 4.50
CA ASN A 79 -3.41 11.54 5.60
C ASN A 79 -3.84 11.01 6.98
N ASN A 80 -5.14 10.89 7.24
CA ASN A 80 -5.67 10.46 8.52
C ASN A 80 -6.12 9.00 8.56
N TYR A 81 -5.82 8.19 7.53
CA TYR A 81 -6.05 6.75 7.59
C TYR A 81 -5.15 6.09 8.64
N GLY A 82 -5.68 5.08 9.34
CA GLY A 82 -5.09 4.50 10.55
C GLY A 82 -6.09 3.61 11.31
N PRO A 83 -6.05 3.54 12.66
CA PRO A 83 -5.34 4.39 13.62
C PRO A 83 -3.88 3.97 13.95
N PRO A 84 -3.03 4.90 14.47
CA PRO A 84 -3.27 6.34 14.60
C PRO A 84 -3.30 7.07 13.24
N TYR A 85 -3.74 8.33 13.19
CA TYR A 85 -3.71 9.10 11.94
C TYR A 85 -2.30 9.12 11.34
N GLY A 86 -2.19 8.85 10.04
CA GLY A 86 -0.93 8.79 9.31
C GLY A 86 -0.31 7.39 9.25
N SER A 87 -0.65 6.48 10.18
CA SER A 87 0.03 5.17 10.24
C SER A 87 -0.22 4.31 9.00
N ALA A 88 -1.36 4.47 8.32
CA ALA A 88 -1.61 3.75 7.07
C ALA A 88 -0.65 4.18 5.95
N GLU A 89 -0.31 5.47 5.87
CA GLU A 89 0.68 5.96 4.90
C GLU A 89 2.09 5.50 5.27
N GLU A 90 2.44 5.53 6.56
CA GLU A 90 3.73 5.03 7.03
C GLU A 90 3.91 3.53 6.74
N ASN A 91 2.91 2.71 7.05
CA ASN A 91 2.94 1.27 6.81
C ASN A 91 2.95 0.96 5.32
N PHE A 92 2.16 1.66 4.50
CA PHE A 92 2.26 1.51 3.05
C PHE A 92 3.64 1.96 2.53
N GLY A 93 4.24 3.00 3.11
CA GLY A 93 5.61 3.41 2.82
C GLY A 93 6.65 2.34 3.15
N ARG A 94 6.46 1.59 4.24
CA ARG A 94 7.28 0.39 4.56
C ARG A 94 7.13 -0.67 3.48
N MET A 95 5.90 -1.00 3.08
CA MET A 95 5.62 -1.95 1.99
C MET A 95 6.27 -1.53 0.66
N MET A 96 6.18 -0.24 0.33
CA MET A 96 6.80 0.33 -0.86
C MET A 96 8.32 0.17 -0.87
N ARG A 97 8.99 0.26 0.28
CA ARG A 97 10.45 0.10 0.35
C ARG A 97 10.90 -1.36 0.28
N THR A 98 10.15 -2.28 0.88
CA THR A 98 10.58 -3.68 1.00
C THR A 98 10.16 -4.53 -0.20
N ASP A 99 8.92 -4.38 -0.65
CA ASP A 99 8.29 -5.34 -1.56
C ASP A 99 7.89 -4.70 -2.88
N PHE A 100 7.32 -3.48 -2.84
CA PHE A 100 6.80 -2.82 -4.04
C PHE A 100 7.78 -1.86 -4.71
N LYS A 101 9.02 -1.75 -4.22
CA LYS A 101 10.04 -0.84 -4.77
C LYS A 101 10.27 -1.06 -6.27
N PRO A 102 10.41 -2.32 -6.77
CA PRO A 102 10.59 -2.56 -8.20
C PRO A 102 9.34 -2.20 -9.04
N TYR A 103 8.16 -2.22 -8.42
CA TYR A 103 6.87 -2.11 -9.10
C TYR A 103 6.24 -0.72 -9.00
N ARG A 104 6.93 0.29 -8.42
CA ARG A 104 6.35 1.64 -8.22
C ARG A 104 5.72 2.23 -9.48
N HIS A 105 6.32 2.01 -10.64
CA HIS A 105 5.83 2.56 -11.91
C HIS A 105 4.59 1.82 -12.46
N GLU A 106 4.26 0.66 -11.90
CA GLU A 106 3.07 -0.13 -12.22
C GLU A 106 1.87 0.24 -11.33
N LEU A 107 2.08 1.09 -10.31
CA LEU A 107 1.08 1.44 -9.31
C LEU A 107 0.58 2.88 -9.45
N VAL A 108 -0.74 3.02 -9.27
CA VAL A 108 -1.41 4.30 -9.00
C VAL A 108 -1.62 4.40 -7.49
N LEU A 109 -1.10 5.48 -6.90
CA LEU A 109 -1.23 5.76 -5.47
C LEU A 109 -1.96 7.09 -5.32
N SER A 110 -2.94 7.14 -4.43
CA SER A 110 -3.65 8.37 -4.09
C SER A 110 -3.58 8.64 -2.59
N SER A 111 -3.48 9.92 -2.24
CA SER A 111 -3.67 10.42 -0.87
C SER A 111 -4.55 11.67 -0.90
N LYS A 112 -5.06 12.07 0.26
CA LYS A 112 -6.10 13.09 0.42
C LYS A 112 -5.87 13.91 1.68
N ALA A 113 -6.25 15.18 1.62
CA ALA A 113 -6.39 16.07 2.75
C ALA A 113 -7.75 16.77 2.68
N GLY A 114 -8.40 16.99 3.83
CA GLY A 114 -9.70 17.65 3.90
C GLY A 114 -10.43 17.46 5.23
N TRP A 115 -10.20 16.31 5.88
CA TRP A 115 -10.70 16.02 7.22
C TRP A 115 -9.66 16.41 8.30
N ASP A 116 -9.97 16.18 9.57
CA ASP A 116 -9.02 16.48 10.65
C ASP A 116 -7.80 15.56 10.56
N MET A 117 -6.62 16.17 10.73
CA MET A 117 -5.32 15.49 10.83
C MET A 117 -4.56 15.89 12.10
N TYR A 118 -4.55 17.18 12.46
CA TYR A 118 -3.90 17.68 13.68
C TYR A 118 -4.62 18.90 14.27
N PRO A 119 -4.33 19.28 15.54
CA PRO A 119 -5.01 20.37 16.22
C PRO A 119 -4.83 21.74 15.55
N GLY A 120 -5.78 22.64 15.80
CA GLY A 120 -5.71 24.04 15.40
C GLY A 120 -6.35 24.34 14.03
N PRO A 121 -6.31 25.61 13.59
CA PRO A 121 -7.05 26.09 12.42
C PRO A 121 -6.48 25.61 11.07
N TYR A 122 -5.34 24.92 11.08
CA TYR A 122 -4.60 24.53 9.87
C TYR A 122 -4.56 23.02 9.63
N GLY A 123 -5.31 22.22 10.39
CA GLY A 123 -5.31 20.76 10.29
C GLY A 123 -6.59 20.14 9.73
N LYS A 124 -7.46 20.93 9.09
CA LYS A 124 -8.76 20.48 8.53
C LYS A 124 -9.23 21.37 7.37
N LEU A 125 -10.18 20.87 6.59
CA LEU A 125 -10.89 21.54 5.48
C LEU A 125 -9.99 21.84 4.28
N GLY A 126 -10.30 22.89 3.50
CA GLY A 126 -9.73 23.12 2.17
C GLY A 126 -8.74 24.27 2.07
N SER A 127 -8.15 24.74 3.18
CA SER A 127 -7.21 25.87 3.09
C SER A 127 -5.96 25.45 2.31
N ARG A 128 -5.43 26.35 1.47
CA ARG A 128 -4.16 26.12 0.75
C ARG A 128 -3.02 25.75 1.71
N LYS A 129 -2.99 26.36 2.89
CA LYS A 129 -2.00 26.08 3.94
C LYS A 129 -2.05 24.61 4.36
N TYR A 130 -3.24 24.11 4.66
CA TYR A 130 -3.41 22.73 5.09
C TYR A 130 -3.16 21.73 3.97
N LEU A 131 -3.73 21.95 2.78
CA LEU A 131 -3.60 21.01 1.66
C LEU A 131 -2.13 20.79 1.24
N LEU A 132 -1.33 21.86 1.16
CA LEU A 132 0.08 21.74 0.76
C LEU A 132 0.94 21.14 1.86
N ASN A 133 0.76 21.59 3.11
CA ASN A 133 1.48 21.00 4.24
C ASN A 133 1.19 19.49 4.36
N SER A 134 -0.08 19.10 4.24
CA SER A 134 -0.46 17.69 4.36
C SER A 134 0.06 16.86 3.19
N LEU A 135 0.17 17.44 1.98
CA LEU A 135 0.80 16.75 0.85
C LEU A 135 2.29 16.50 1.12
N ASP A 136 3.00 17.51 1.64
CA ASP A 136 4.42 17.39 1.99
C ASP A 136 4.66 16.32 3.07
N GLU A 137 3.74 16.19 4.04
CA GLU A 137 3.82 15.16 5.09
C GLU A 137 3.52 13.74 4.57
N SER A 138 2.64 13.60 3.58
CA SER A 138 2.28 12.29 3.01
C SER A 138 3.33 11.71 2.04
N LEU A 139 4.30 12.52 1.55
CA LEU A 139 5.31 12.12 0.55
C LEU A 139 6.61 11.57 1.16
#